data_AF-A0AAU7LEZ0-F1
#
_entry.id   AF-A0AAU7LEZ0-F1
#
_cell.length_a   1.000
_cell.length_b   1.000
_cell.length_c   1.000
_cell.angle_alpha   90.00
_cell.angle_beta   90.00
_cell.angle_gamma   90.00
#
_symmetry.space_group_name_H-M   'P 1'
#
loop_
_entity.id
_entity.type
_entity.pdbx_description
1 polymer ?
#
loop_
_entity_poly.entity_id
_entity_poly.type
_entity_poly.pdbx_seq_one_letter_code
_entity_poly.pdbx_strand_id
1 'polypeptide(L)'
;MSRTPPALPRSAQPVLVSPPRRALTLAMAALACAPLRIASAAGPAAPNERDAIIRQVFRADPASLRYGADHARLMRGLGVIWIPVESGAPGIEFERPLSDKDTIAAAMALLGTSDRSLATRRLAQVCRLVPAYVRDISRLPPGRYTLPPQRREAFDFPDSGVDAQGRFELRREHLTLLRAANWREAGPGELDAVLREGDAFWPMPFIDGKRPYGDSSHYQIDMARLLGAPYPKGADGRAITDPAKDARLEKLHWQTAAALQVLLANAKT
;
A
#
# COMPACT_ATOMS: atom_id res chain seq x y z
N MET A 1 43.79 -48.24 37.62
CA MET A 1 42.32 -48.45 37.68
C MET A 1 41.67 -47.07 37.77
N SER A 2 41.31 -46.51 36.63
CA SER A 2 40.70 -45.17 36.51
C SER A 2 39.19 -45.27 36.71
N ARG A 3 38.62 -44.50 37.63
CA ARG A 3 37.17 -44.27 37.73
C ARG A 3 36.89 -42.80 37.46
N THR A 4 36.24 -42.57 36.33
CA THR A 4 35.75 -41.29 35.81
C THR A 4 34.58 -40.77 36.65
N PRO A 5 34.53 -39.46 37.01
CA PRO A 5 33.34 -38.86 37.59
C PRO A 5 32.26 -38.55 36.53
N PRO A 6 30.97 -38.44 36.92
CA PRO A 6 29.84 -38.38 35.99
C PRO A 6 29.69 -37.01 35.31
N ALA A 7 29.15 -37.05 34.09
CA ALA A 7 28.91 -35.91 33.23
C ALA A 7 27.84 -34.96 33.80
N LEU A 8 28.13 -33.66 33.75
CA LEU A 8 27.18 -32.58 34.00
C LEU A 8 26.09 -32.55 32.90
N PRO A 9 24.84 -32.21 33.24
CA PRO A 9 23.76 -32.11 32.25
C PRO A 9 24.00 -30.94 31.29
N ARG A 10 23.69 -31.16 30.01
CA ARG A 10 23.70 -30.16 28.93
C ARG A 10 22.94 -28.90 29.36
N SER A 11 23.61 -27.77 29.31
CA SER A 11 23.01 -26.45 29.36
C SER A 11 21.92 -26.33 28.28
N ALA A 12 20.68 -26.09 28.72
CA ALA A 12 19.58 -25.76 27.84
C ALA A 12 19.91 -24.48 27.07
N GLN A 13 19.75 -24.53 25.74
CA GLN A 13 19.84 -23.35 24.89
C GLN A 13 18.76 -22.34 25.31
N PRO A 14 19.05 -21.03 25.31
CA PRO A 14 18.03 -20.03 25.57
C PRO A 14 17.00 -20.07 24.45
N VAL A 15 15.76 -20.36 24.81
CA VAL A 15 14.59 -20.16 23.94
C VAL A 15 14.58 -18.69 23.54
N LEU A 16 14.75 -18.41 22.25
CA LEU A 16 14.49 -17.08 21.71
C LEU A 16 13.01 -16.78 21.93
N VAL A 17 12.74 -15.97 22.95
CA VAL A 17 11.43 -15.37 23.19
C VAL A 17 11.19 -14.38 22.06
N SER A 18 10.33 -14.75 21.12
CA SER A 18 9.82 -13.82 20.11
C SER A 18 9.17 -12.61 20.80
N PRO A 19 9.51 -11.37 20.42
CA PRO A 19 8.92 -10.19 21.02
C PRO A 19 7.39 -10.14 20.77
N PRO A 20 6.63 -9.50 21.67
CA PRO A 20 5.19 -9.64 21.77
C PRO A 20 4.45 -9.01 20.57
N ARG A 21 3.55 -9.81 19.98
CA ARG A 21 2.54 -9.46 18.97
C ARG A 21 1.50 -8.47 19.51
N ARG A 22 1.89 -7.22 19.79
CA ARG A 22 0.97 -6.14 20.17
C ARG A 22 1.34 -4.84 19.47
N ALA A 23 0.69 -4.60 18.34
CA ALA A 23 0.08 -3.33 17.92
C ALA A 23 -0.09 -3.32 16.40
N LEU A 24 -1.06 -4.08 15.86
CA LEU A 24 -1.70 -3.74 14.58
C LEU A 24 -3.05 -4.45 14.44
N THR A 25 -3.87 -4.32 15.47
CA THR A 25 -5.33 -4.56 15.40
C THR A 25 -6.01 -3.21 15.31
N LEU A 26 -6.32 -2.78 14.08
CA LEU A 26 -7.44 -1.91 13.66
C LEU A 26 -7.02 -1.12 12.41
N ALA A 27 -7.35 -1.66 11.23
CA ALA A 27 -7.69 -0.88 10.04
C ALA A 27 -8.24 -1.82 8.96
N MET A 28 -9.54 -2.14 9.12
CA MET A 28 -10.50 -2.44 8.06
C MET A 28 -10.54 -3.85 7.44
N ALA A 29 -11.18 -4.77 8.19
CA ALA A 29 -12.22 -5.66 7.64
C ALA A 29 -13.56 -4.91 7.39
N ALA A 30 -13.54 -3.59 7.17
CA ALA A 30 -14.73 -2.74 7.13
C ALA A 30 -15.01 -2.12 5.75
N LEU A 31 -14.66 -2.85 4.68
CA LEU A 31 -15.41 -2.75 3.42
C LEU A 31 -16.28 -3.99 3.15
N ALA A 32 -16.32 -4.96 4.08
CA ALA A 32 -17.27 -6.08 4.06
C ALA A 32 -18.05 -6.29 5.37
N CYS A 33 -17.62 -5.78 6.53
CA CYS A 33 -18.42 -5.76 7.77
C CYS A 33 -18.16 -4.48 8.58
N ALA A 34 -18.75 -3.35 8.18
CA ALA A 34 -19.03 -2.28 9.12
C ALA A 34 -20.36 -2.60 9.81
N PRO A 35 -20.48 -2.55 11.15
CA PRO A 35 -21.81 -2.42 11.73
C PRO A 35 -22.38 -1.12 11.19
N LEU A 36 -23.56 -1.21 10.56
CA LEU A 36 -24.44 -0.08 10.33
C LEU A 36 -24.61 0.65 11.66
N ARG A 37 -23.79 1.68 11.92
CA ARG A 37 -24.17 2.70 12.89
C ARG A 37 -25.34 3.40 12.26
N ILE A 38 -26.54 3.02 12.69
CA ILE A 38 -27.75 3.80 12.49
C ILE A 38 -27.50 5.10 13.24
N ALA A 39 -26.91 6.08 12.56
CA ALA A 39 -26.91 7.45 13.02
C ALA A 39 -28.37 7.88 13.04
N SER A 40 -28.94 7.99 14.23
CA SER A 40 -30.24 8.60 14.46
C SER A 40 -30.20 10.03 13.92
N ALA A 41 -31.02 10.30 12.91
CA ALA A 41 -31.58 11.59 12.52
C ALA A 41 -30.71 12.83 12.81
N ALA A 42 -29.60 12.97 12.09
CA ALA A 42 -29.21 14.29 11.60
C ALA A 42 -29.57 14.30 10.11
N GLY A 43 -30.36 15.29 9.66
CA GLY A 43 -30.62 15.48 8.23
C GLY A 43 -29.30 15.58 7.44
N PRO A 44 -29.32 15.49 6.09
CA PRO A 44 -28.08 15.56 5.32
C PRO A 44 -27.38 16.87 5.67
N ALA A 45 -26.25 16.76 6.38
CA ALA A 45 -25.39 17.89 6.64
C ALA A 45 -25.05 18.49 5.26
N ALA A 46 -25.22 19.81 5.11
CA ALA A 46 -24.88 20.48 3.87
C ALA A 46 -23.44 20.07 3.46
N PRO A 47 -23.19 19.70 2.19
CA PRO A 47 -21.86 19.23 1.80
C PRO A 47 -20.82 20.29 2.16
N ASN A 48 -19.82 19.92 2.96
CA ASN A 48 -18.69 20.81 3.17
C ASN A 48 -17.96 20.99 1.81
N GLU A 49 -17.29 22.13 1.62
CA GLU A 49 -16.65 22.47 0.34
C GLU A 49 -15.66 21.40 -0.13
N ARG A 50 -14.96 20.77 0.81
CA ARG A 50 -14.02 19.68 0.57
C ARG A 50 -14.72 18.50 -0.12
N ASP A 51 -15.82 18.02 0.46
CA ASP A 51 -16.57 16.89 -0.05
C ASP A 51 -17.15 17.18 -1.44
N ALA A 52 -17.63 18.41 -1.66
CA ALA A 52 -18.10 18.85 -2.97
C ALA A 52 -16.98 18.77 -4.04
N ILE A 53 -15.77 19.22 -3.70
CA ILE A 53 -14.60 19.14 -4.59
C ILE A 53 -14.21 17.69 -4.87
N ILE A 54 -14.14 16.84 -3.84
CA ILE A 54 -13.78 15.42 -4.00
C ILE A 54 -14.80 14.73 -4.90
N ARG A 55 -16.10 14.93 -4.65
CA ARG A 55 -17.18 14.37 -5.49
C ARG A 55 -17.08 14.84 -6.93
N GLN A 56 -16.76 16.12 -7.15
CA GLN A 56 -16.57 16.65 -8.50
C GLN A 56 -15.43 15.94 -9.22
N VAL A 57 -14.29 15.72 -8.54
CA VAL A 57 -13.14 15.01 -9.13
C VAL A 57 -13.47 13.54 -9.42
N PHE A 58 -14.17 12.85 -8.52
CA PHE A 58 -14.51 11.43 -8.69
C PHE A 58 -15.62 11.18 -9.73
N ARG A 59 -16.40 12.20 -10.10
CA ARG A 59 -17.34 12.15 -11.23
C ARG A 59 -16.68 12.37 -12.59
N ALA A 60 -15.50 12.97 -12.63
CA ALA A 60 -14.78 13.20 -13.87
C ALA A 60 -14.26 11.88 -14.45
N ASP A 61 -14.19 11.80 -15.77
CA ASP A 61 -13.52 10.68 -16.45
C ASP A 61 -12.04 10.65 -16.03
N PRO A 62 -11.52 9.54 -15.47
CA PRO A 62 -10.11 9.40 -15.11
C PRO A 62 -9.15 9.73 -16.26
N ALA A 63 -9.52 9.43 -17.51
CA ALA A 63 -8.69 9.73 -18.68
C ALA A 63 -8.54 11.25 -18.94
N SER A 64 -9.43 12.07 -18.39
CA SER A 64 -9.35 13.54 -18.48
C SER A 64 -8.33 14.14 -17.51
N LEU A 65 -7.91 13.39 -16.48
CA LEU A 65 -6.97 13.88 -15.47
C LEU A 65 -5.55 13.86 -16.02
N ARG A 66 -4.99 15.06 -16.22
CA ARG A 66 -3.59 15.21 -16.65
C ARG A 66 -2.67 15.21 -15.44
N TYR A 67 -1.72 14.27 -15.43
CA TYR A 67 -0.62 14.29 -14.47
C TYR A 67 0.28 15.51 -14.69
N GLY A 68 0.85 16.05 -13.62
CA GLY A 68 1.58 17.33 -13.66
C GLY A 68 2.40 17.60 -12.41
N ALA A 69 3.08 18.75 -12.37
CA ALA A 69 4.06 19.07 -11.33
C ALA A 69 3.47 19.09 -9.91
N ASP A 70 2.26 19.64 -9.76
CA ASP A 70 1.51 19.62 -8.49
C ASP A 70 1.25 18.20 -8.02
N HIS A 71 0.79 17.32 -8.92
CA HIS A 71 0.53 15.92 -8.61
C HIS A 71 1.82 15.21 -8.21
N ALA A 72 2.93 15.46 -8.91
CA ALA A 72 4.24 14.90 -8.54
C ALA A 72 4.69 15.35 -7.15
N ARG A 73 4.49 16.63 -6.79
CA ARG A 73 4.82 17.15 -5.43
C ARG A 73 4.02 16.44 -4.34
N LEU A 74 2.72 16.26 -4.55
CA LEU A 74 1.84 15.58 -3.61
C LEU A 74 2.14 14.07 -3.52
N MET A 75 2.39 13.40 -4.66
CA MET A 75 2.76 11.97 -4.71
C MET A 75 3.98 11.68 -3.83
N ARG A 76 5.01 12.54 -3.87
CA ARG A 76 6.21 12.38 -3.04
C ARG A 76 5.94 12.46 -1.53
N GLY A 77 4.83 13.09 -1.14
CA GLY A 77 4.39 13.19 0.25
C GLY A 77 3.58 11.99 0.73
N LEU A 78 3.06 11.13 -0.17
CA LEU A 78 2.19 10.02 0.22
C LEU A 78 2.91 8.97 1.09
N GLY A 79 2.19 8.47 2.09
CA GLY A 79 2.57 7.28 2.86
C GLY A 79 1.98 6.01 2.26
N VAL A 80 2.76 4.93 2.25
CA VAL A 80 2.31 3.58 1.89
C VAL A 80 2.14 2.75 3.15
N ILE A 81 1.05 1.99 3.21
CA ILE A 81 0.72 1.05 4.28
C ILE A 81 0.51 -0.35 3.73
N TRP A 82 0.59 -1.34 4.60
CA TRP A 82 0.11 -2.69 4.30
C TRP A 82 -1.36 -2.82 4.70
N ILE A 83 -2.23 -3.21 3.77
CA ILE A 83 -3.63 -3.49 4.06
C ILE A 83 -3.78 -4.99 4.30
N PRO A 84 -4.06 -5.45 5.53
CA PRO A 84 -4.01 -6.87 5.90
C PRO A 84 -5.33 -7.61 5.60
N VAL A 85 -5.89 -7.41 4.41
CA VAL A 85 -7.13 -8.06 3.97
C VAL A 85 -6.80 -9.23 3.04
N GLU A 86 -7.30 -10.42 3.36
CA GLU A 86 -7.00 -11.68 2.65
C GLU A 86 -5.49 -12.00 2.71
N SER A 87 -4.79 -12.08 1.57
CA SER A 87 -3.31 -12.17 1.57
C SER A 87 -2.63 -10.85 1.92
N GLY A 88 -3.37 -9.76 1.91
CA GLY A 88 -2.88 -8.40 2.05
C GLY A 88 -2.25 -7.88 0.77
N ALA A 89 -2.08 -6.55 0.71
CA ALA A 89 -1.38 -5.88 -0.38
C ALA A 89 -0.99 -4.45 0.02
N PRO A 90 -0.07 -3.81 -0.72
CA PRO A 90 0.21 -2.38 -0.53
C PRO A 90 -1.00 -1.49 -0.83
N GLY A 91 -1.18 -0.46 -0.01
CA GLY A 91 -2.13 0.62 -0.23
C GLY A 91 -1.54 1.97 0.15
N ILE A 92 -2.26 3.05 -0.15
CA ILE A 92 -1.89 4.39 0.31
C ILE A 92 -2.57 4.65 1.66
N GLU A 93 -1.87 5.30 2.58
CA GLU A 93 -2.43 5.78 3.85
C GLU A 93 -3.69 6.60 3.58
N PHE A 94 -4.83 6.17 4.09
CA PHE A 94 -6.13 6.73 3.74
C PHE A 94 -6.69 7.67 4.82
N GLU A 95 -6.29 7.55 6.09
CA GLU A 95 -6.73 8.49 7.13
C GLU A 95 -5.97 9.80 6.98
N ARG A 96 -4.65 9.78 6.82
CA ARG A 96 -3.87 11.03 6.72
C ARG A 96 -2.71 10.89 5.73
N PRO A 97 -2.99 10.86 4.42
CA PRO A 97 -2.02 10.43 3.40
C PRO A 97 -0.70 11.20 3.37
N LEU A 98 -0.70 12.47 3.78
CA LEU A 98 0.45 13.36 3.65
C LEU A 98 1.15 13.72 4.97
N SER A 99 0.47 13.58 6.12
CA SER A 99 0.97 14.07 7.41
C SER A 99 0.10 13.53 8.54
N ASP A 100 0.66 13.25 9.72
CA ASP A 100 -0.09 12.76 10.88
C ASP A 100 -1.05 13.80 11.48
N LYS A 101 -1.08 15.03 10.94
CA LYS A 101 -1.90 16.16 11.40
C LYS A 101 -2.99 16.50 10.38
N ASP A 102 -2.89 17.67 9.75
CA ASP A 102 -3.82 18.17 8.74
C ASP A 102 -3.28 17.89 7.34
N THR A 103 -3.96 16.98 6.64
CA THR A 103 -3.63 16.58 5.27
C THR A 103 -3.74 17.73 4.27
N ILE A 104 -4.74 18.62 4.42
CA ILE A 104 -4.93 19.75 3.49
C ILE A 104 -3.85 20.80 3.72
N ALA A 105 -3.52 21.11 4.98
CA ALA A 105 -2.41 22.01 5.28
C ALA A 105 -1.07 21.47 4.75
N ALA A 106 -0.84 20.16 4.85
CA ALA A 106 0.33 19.52 4.25
C ALA A 106 0.33 19.61 2.72
N ALA A 107 -0.81 19.41 2.07
CA ALA A 107 -0.95 19.58 0.62
C ALA A 107 -0.66 21.03 0.19
N MET A 108 -1.20 22.01 0.91
CA MET A 108 -0.94 23.44 0.69
C MET A 108 0.55 23.78 0.80
N ALA A 109 1.23 23.26 1.83
CA ALA A 109 2.67 23.44 2.02
C ALA A 109 3.49 22.82 0.87
N LEU A 110 3.15 21.60 0.45
CA LEU A 110 3.84 20.91 -0.66
C LEU A 110 3.63 21.60 -2.01
N LEU A 111 2.48 22.24 -2.21
CA LEU A 111 2.15 22.98 -3.43
C LEU A 111 2.66 24.42 -3.40
N GLY A 112 2.98 24.97 -2.23
CA GLY A 112 3.35 26.37 -2.04
C GLY A 112 2.17 27.32 -2.29
N THR A 113 0.98 26.97 -1.80
CA THR A 113 -0.25 27.74 -2.01
C THR A 113 -1.01 27.98 -0.71
N SER A 114 -1.74 29.10 -0.64
CA SER A 114 -2.74 29.38 0.41
C SER A 114 -4.17 28.99 -0.01
N ASP A 115 -4.37 28.54 -1.25
CA ASP A 115 -5.67 28.11 -1.77
C ASP A 115 -6.01 26.69 -1.31
N ARG A 116 -6.89 26.60 -0.31
CA ARG A 116 -7.38 25.34 0.26
C ARG A 116 -8.15 24.49 -0.75
N SER A 117 -8.91 25.12 -1.64
CA SER A 117 -9.78 24.47 -2.61
C SER A 117 -8.95 23.89 -3.77
N LEU A 118 -7.91 24.61 -4.20
CA LEU A 118 -6.89 24.07 -5.11
C LEU A 118 -6.17 22.87 -4.50
N ALA A 119 -5.68 22.98 -3.25
CA ALA A 119 -4.98 21.89 -2.58
C ALA A 119 -5.86 20.64 -2.43
N THR A 120 -7.12 20.82 -2.03
CA THR A 120 -8.12 19.76 -1.95
C THR A 120 -8.34 19.09 -3.31
N ARG A 121 -8.52 19.89 -4.36
CA ARG A 121 -8.75 19.40 -5.72
C ARG A 121 -7.56 18.60 -6.24
N ARG A 122 -6.34 19.09 -6.05
CA ARG A 122 -5.10 18.41 -6.48
C ARG A 122 -4.87 17.10 -5.73
N LEU A 123 -5.16 17.06 -4.44
CA LEU A 123 -5.06 15.81 -3.67
C LEU A 123 -6.15 14.80 -4.07
N ALA A 124 -7.38 15.25 -4.29
CA ALA A 124 -8.44 14.39 -4.82
C ALA A 124 -8.08 13.83 -6.21
N GLN A 125 -7.41 14.61 -7.05
CA GLN A 125 -6.88 14.15 -8.34
C GLN A 125 -5.77 13.11 -8.15
N VAL A 126 -4.88 13.30 -7.17
CA VAL A 126 -3.87 12.29 -6.80
C VAL A 126 -4.51 10.95 -6.43
N CYS A 127 -5.61 10.94 -5.66
CA CYS A 127 -6.33 9.70 -5.34
C CYS A 127 -6.71 8.88 -6.59
N ARG A 128 -6.97 9.55 -7.71
CA ARG A 128 -7.35 8.92 -8.99
C ARG A 128 -6.15 8.65 -9.91
N LEU A 129 -5.05 9.38 -9.71
CA LEU A 129 -3.86 9.32 -10.55
C LEU A 129 -2.84 8.28 -10.08
N VAL A 130 -2.86 7.81 -8.83
CA VAL A 130 -1.87 6.83 -8.32
C VAL A 130 -1.79 5.58 -9.21
N PRO A 131 -2.90 4.90 -9.58
CA PRO A 131 -2.83 3.70 -10.40
C PRO A 131 -2.19 3.93 -11.76
N ALA A 132 -2.63 4.98 -12.47
CA ALA A 132 -2.08 5.36 -13.76
C ALA A 132 -0.61 5.79 -13.65
N TYR A 133 -0.23 6.48 -12.57
CA TYR A 133 1.14 6.88 -12.34
C TYR A 133 2.06 5.67 -12.18
N VAL A 134 1.67 4.70 -11.35
CA VAL A 134 2.46 3.48 -11.11
C VAL A 134 2.54 2.63 -12.38
N ARG A 135 1.42 2.46 -13.08
CA ARG A 135 1.30 1.59 -14.26
C ARG A 135 2.03 2.17 -15.47
N ASP A 136 1.76 3.44 -15.79
CA ASP A 136 1.98 3.97 -17.13
C ASP A 136 2.87 5.21 -17.18
N ILE A 137 3.01 5.98 -16.09
CA ILE A 137 3.73 7.28 -16.10
C ILE A 137 5.13 7.15 -15.50
N SER A 138 5.28 6.43 -14.39
CA SER A 138 6.57 6.31 -13.73
C SER A 138 7.63 5.68 -14.64
N ARG A 139 8.79 6.32 -14.70
CA ARG A 139 9.98 5.85 -15.42
C ARG A 139 11.15 5.58 -14.49
N LEU A 140 10.90 5.43 -13.19
CA LEU A 140 11.95 5.17 -12.20
C LEU A 140 12.68 3.85 -12.53
N PRO A 141 13.99 3.86 -12.81
CA PRO A 141 14.72 2.65 -13.13
C PRO A 141 14.99 1.82 -11.86
N PRO A 142 15.27 0.51 -12.00
CA PRO A 142 15.86 -0.26 -10.92
C PRO A 142 17.12 0.40 -10.35
N GLY A 143 17.36 0.25 -9.06
CA GLY A 143 18.46 0.88 -8.36
C GLY A 143 18.29 0.89 -6.85
N ARG A 144 19.27 1.48 -6.15
CA ARG A 144 19.22 1.63 -4.70
C ARG A 144 18.68 3.02 -4.34
N TYR A 145 17.60 3.06 -3.58
CA TYR A 145 16.92 4.29 -3.19
C TYR A 145 16.80 4.38 -1.68
N THR A 146 16.85 5.60 -1.16
CA THR A 146 16.61 5.87 0.27
C THR A 146 15.14 6.22 0.48
N LEU A 147 14.49 5.58 1.44
CA LEU A 147 13.13 5.96 1.84
C LEU A 147 13.15 7.30 2.60
N PRO A 148 12.13 8.15 2.41
CA PRO A 148 11.95 9.34 3.22
C PRO A 148 11.97 8.99 4.72
N PRO A 149 12.74 9.70 5.58
CA PRO A 149 12.90 9.36 6.99
C PRO A 149 11.57 9.14 7.73
N GLN A 150 10.60 10.03 7.51
CA GLN A 150 9.27 9.97 8.12
C GLN A 150 8.40 8.79 7.67
N ARG A 151 8.84 8.00 6.68
CA ARG A 151 8.12 6.83 6.15
C ARG A 151 8.80 5.51 6.49
N ARG A 152 9.97 5.52 7.16
CA ARG A 152 10.77 4.30 7.38
C ARG A 152 10.14 3.32 8.36
N GLU A 153 9.48 3.84 9.40
CA GLU A 153 8.88 3.02 10.46
C GLU A 153 7.88 2.00 9.91
N ALA A 154 7.12 2.37 8.88
CA ALA A 154 6.17 1.47 8.21
C ALA A 154 6.83 0.24 7.55
N PHE A 155 8.16 0.21 7.42
CA PHE A 155 8.94 -0.85 6.79
C PHE A 155 9.93 -1.53 7.74
N ASP A 156 9.82 -1.28 9.04
CA ASP A 156 10.64 -1.94 10.07
C ASP A 156 10.15 -3.37 10.36
N PHE A 157 10.25 -4.25 9.35
CA PHE A 157 9.94 -5.66 9.47
C PHE A 157 10.81 -6.50 8.50
N PRO A 158 11.10 -7.78 8.82
CA PRO A 158 12.14 -8.56 8.14
C PRO A 158 12.00 -8.69 6.61
N ASP A 159 10.77 -8.72 6.10
CA ASP A 159 10.49 -8.96 4.68
C ASP A 159 10.20 -7.69 3.87
N SER A 160 10.33 -6.51 4.47
CA SER A 160 10.13 -5.24 3.75
C SER A 160 11.18 -5.00 2.66
N GLY A 161 12.36 -5.61 2.81
CA GLY A 161 13.53 -5.40 1.96
C GLY A 161 14.25 -4.07 2.19
N VAL A 162 13.88 -3.32 3.24
CA VAL A 162 14.55 -2.08 3.64
C VAL A 162 15.69 -2.41 4.61
N ASP A 163 16.88 -1.87 4.35
CA ASP A 163 18.05 -2.05 5.23
C ASP A 163 18.01 -1.12 6.46
N ALA A 164 18.93 -1.35 7.40
CA ALA A 164 19.05 -0.55 8.62
C ALA A 164 19.35 0.95 8.37
N GLN A 165 19.78 1.33 7.17
CA GLN A 165 20.00 2.71 6.76
C GLN A 165 18.76 3.31 6.06
N GLY A 166 17.66 2.56 5.97
CA GLY A 166 16.44 2.97 5.28
C GLY A 166 16.57 2.94 3.76
N ARG A 167 17.46 2.12 3.20
CA ARG A 167 17.63 1.97 1.76
C ARG A 167 16.92 0.70 1.27
N PHE A 168 16.39 0.78 0.06
CA PHE A 168 15.69 -0.29 -0.61
C PHE A 168 16.29 -0.50 -2.00
N GLU A 169 16.48 -1.76 -2.38
CA GLU A 169 16.86 -2.12 -3.74
C GLU A 169 15.61 -2.34 -4.60
N LEU A 170 15.28 -1.35 -5.41
CA LEU A 170 14.22 -1.46 -6.40
C LEU A 170 14.72 -2.31 -7.57
N ARG A 171 14.11 -3.48 -7.76
CA ARG A 171 14.42 -4.42 -8.84
C ARG A 171 13.35 -4.39 -9.94
N ARG A 172 13.64 -5.00 -11.09
CA ARG A 172 12.70 -5.08 -12.22
C ARG A 172 11.43 -5.83 -11.84
N GLU A 173 11.56 -6.87 -11.02
CA GLU A 173 10.46 -7.70 -10.55
C GLU A 173 9.45 -6.88 -9.75
N HIS A 174 9.91 -5.97 -8.88
CA HIS A 174 9.01 -5.06 -8.15
C HIS A 174 8.21 -4.18 -9.11
N LEU A 175 8.87 -3.63 -10.12
CA LEU A 175 8.23 -2.77 -11.12
C LEU A 175 7.21 -3.55 -11.97
N THR A 176 7.56 -4.76 -12.41
CA THR A 176 6.65 -5.64 -13.15
C THR A 176 5.38 -5.91 -12.36
N LEU A 177 5.51 -6.27 -11.08
CA LEU A 177 4.36 -6.56 -10.23
C LEU A 177 3.50 -5.33 -9.95
N LEU A 178 4.10 -4.20 -9.59
CA LEU A 178 3.36 -2.97 -9.29
C LEU A 178 2.62 -2.41 -10.50
N ARG A 179 3.20 -2.52 -11.71
CA ARG A 179 2.53 -2.13 -12.95
C ARG A 179 1.36 -3.06 -13.29
N ALA A 180 1.52 -4.35 -13.05
CA ALA A 180 0.47 -5.33 -13.27
C ALA A 180 -0.58 -5.38 -12.14
N ALA A 181 -0.41 -4.61 -11.07
CA ALA A 181 -1.26 -4.73 -9.90
C ALA A 181 -2.72 -4.34 -10.19
N ASN A 182 -3.63 -5.10 -9.56
CA ASN A 182 -5.05 -4.85 -9.59
C ASN A 182 -5.40 -3.75 -8.58
N TRP A 183 -5.45 -2.52 -9.07
CA TRP A 183 -5.84 -1.36 -8.29
C TRP A 183 -7.35 -1.28 -8.10
N ARG A 184 -7.77 -0.97 -6.88
CA ARG A 184 -9.13 -0.65 -6.49
C ARG A 184 -9.20 0.84 -6.17
N GLU A 185 -10.21 1.49 -6.71
CA GLU A 185 -10.52 2.89 -6.47
C GLU A 185 -11.92 2.97 -5.88
N ALA A 186 -12.20 4.02 -5.09
CA ALA A 186 -13.52 4.19 -4.50
C ALA A 186 -14.58 4.36 -5.60
N GLY A 187 -15.57 3.45 -5.63
CA GLY A 187 -16.79 3.62 -6.40
C GLY A 187 -17.75 4.61 -5.73
N PRO A 188 -18.93 4.86 -6.31
CA PRO A 188 -19.89 5.82 -5.75
C PRO A 188 -20.28 5.53 -4.29
N GLY A 189 -20.51 4.27 -3.92
CA GLY A 189 -20.90 3.88 -2.57
C GLY A 189 -19.75 3.96 -1.57
N GLU A 190 -18.56 3.54 -1.98
CA GLU A 190 -17.34 3.62 -1.17
C GLU A 190 -16.91 5.07 -0.94
N LEU A 191 -17.07 5.93 -1.95
CA LEU A 191 -16.80 7.36 -1.82
C LEU A 191 -17.68 7.99 -0.74
N ASP A 192 -18.97 7.69 -0.73
CA ASP A 192 -19.88 8.17 0.31
C ASP A 192 -19.51 7.65 1.70
N ALA A 193 -19.06 6.40 1.80
CA ALA A 193 -18.59 5.85 3.06
C ALA A 193 -17.37 6.59 3.59
N VAL A 194 -16.35 6.79 2.75
CA VAL A 194 -15.12 7.51 3.13
C VAL A 194 -15.42 8.94 3.59
N LEU A 195 -16.26 9.67 2.85
CA LEU A 195 -16.57 11.06 3.20
C LEU A 195 -17.37 11.17 4.51
N ARG A 196 -18.16 10.15 4.88
CA ARG A 196 -18.86 10.10 6.18
C ARG A 196 -17.93 9.85 7.36
N GLU A 197 -16.77 9.22 7.17
CA GLU A 197 -15.79 9.00 8.26
C GLU A 197 -15.13 10.31 8.72
N GLY A 198 -15.18 11.36 7.90
CA GLY A 198 -14.78 12.72 8.24
C GLY A 198 -13.57 13.23 7.48
N ASP A 199 -13.18 14.47 7.79
CA ASP A 199 -12.22 15.25 6.99
C ASP A 199 -10.80 14.67 6.93
N ALA A 200 -10.45 13.84 7.90
CA ALA A 200 -9.19 13.10 7.89
C ALA A 200 -9.16 12.18 6.65
N PHE A 201 -10.18 11.33 6.46
CA PHE A 201 -10.16 10.22 5.52
C PHE A 201 -10.29 10.62 4.05
N TRP A 202 -9.41 10.06 3.20
CA TRP A 202 -9.36 10.28 1.76
C TRP A 202 -9.70 8.99 0.99
N PRO A 203 -10.36 9.10 -0.18
CA PRO A 203 -10.72 7.96 -1.01
C PRO A 203 -9.49 7.45 -1.80
N MET A 204 -8.44 7.11 -1.06
CA MET A 204 -7.16 6.65 -1.61
C MET A 204 -7.30 5.26 -2.22
N PRO A 205 -6.61 4.99 -3.34
CA PRO A 205 -6.66 3.69 -3.98
C PRO A 205 -5.74 2.71 -3.27
N PHE A 206 -6.02 1.43 -3.48
CA PHE A 206 -5.24 0.33 -2.92
C PHE A 206 -5.15 -0.84 -3.89
N ILE A 207 -4.21 -1.76 -3.68
CA ILE A 207 -4.12 -2.99 -4.45
C ILE A 207 -5.05 -4.03 -3.83
N ASP A 208 -5.79 -4.77 -4.67
CA ASP A 208 -6.69 -5.84 -4.22
C ASP A 208 -5.93 -6.92 -3.44
N GLY A 209 -6.22 -7.04 -2.13
CA GLY A 209 -5.55 -8.00 -1.26
C GLY A 209 -5.92 -9.47 -1.51
N LYS A 210 -7.01 -9.74 -2.22
CA LYS A 210 -7.44 -11.11 -2.59
C LYS A 210 -6.79 -11.56 -3.89
N ARG A 211 -6.67 -10.64 -4.85
CA ARG A 211 -6.20 -10.89 -6.21
C ARG A 211 -5.30 -9.76 -6.67
N PRO A 212 -4.09 -9.61 -6.10
CA PRO A 212 -3.27 -8.42 -6.30
C PRO A 212 -2.68 -8.29 -7.71
N TYR A 213 -2.55 -9.39 -8.47
CA TYR A 213 -1.79 -9.40 -9.74
C TYR A 213 -2.49 -10.14 -10.89
N GLY A 214 -3.77 -10.49 -10.75
CA GLY A 214 -4.49 -11.31 -11.73
C GLY A 214 -5.81 -11.84 -11.17
N ASP A 215 -6.19 -13.05 -11.56
CA ASP A 215 -7.49 -13.65 -11.18
C ASP A 215 -7.36 -14.87 -10.24
N SER A 216 -6.14 -15.31 -9.96
CA SER A 216 -5.88 -16.46 -9.10
C SER A 216 -6.02 -16.09 -7.62
N SER A 217 -6.73 -16.91 -6.85
CA SER A 217 -6.73 -16.82 -5.38
C SER A 217 -5.36 -17.21 -4.77
N HIS A 218 -4.54 -17.97 -5.49
CA HIS A 218 -3.14 -18.22 -5.12
C HIS A 218 -2.27 -17.27 -5.94
N TYR A 219 -2.03 -16.09 -5.40
CA TYR A 219 -1.49 -14.94 -6.12
C TYR A 219 -0.07 -15.18 -6.67
N GLN A 220 0.69 -16.10 -6.08
CA GLN A 220 2.02 -16.50 -6.55
C GLN A 220 1.97 -17.08 -7.97
N ILE A 221 0.86 -17.71 -8.39
CA ILE A 221 0.69 -18.22 -9.76
C ILE A 221 0.71 -17.05 -10.77
N ASP A 222 0.02 -15.97 -10.47
CA ASP A 222 -0.04 -14.80 -11.35
C ASP A 222 1.27 -14.02 -11.32
N MET A 223 1.89 -13.87 -10.14
CA MET A 223 3.24 -13.31 -10.02
C MET A 223 4.24 -14.07 -10.88
N ALA A 224 4.26 -15.41 -10.76
CA ALA A 224 5.16 -16.28 -11.52
C ALA A 224 4.99 -16.11 -13.03
N ARG A 225 3.74 -15.97 -13.51
CA ARG A 225 3.43 -15.71 -14.92
C ARG A 225 3.96 -14.36 -15.36
N LEU A 226 3.67 -13.30 -14.60
CA LEU A 226 4.12 -11.93 -14.89
C LEU A 226 5.66 -11.81 -14.93
N LEU A 227 6.34 -12.58 -14.08
CA LEU A 227 7.79 -12.62 -14.00
C LEU A 227 8.44 -13.57 -15.02
N GLY A 228 7.67 -14.15 -15.95
CA GLY A 228 8.18 -15.01 -17.03
C GLY A 228 8.61 -16.41 -16.57
N ALA A 229 8.23 -16.82 -15.37
CA ALA A 229 8.57 -18.12 -14.80
C ALA A 229 7.30 -18.83 -14.27
N PRO A 230 6.29 -19.12 -15.11
CA PRO A 230 5.05 -19.74 -14.67
C PRO A 230 5.28 -21.11 -14.02
N TYR A 231 4.35 -21.56 -13.18
CA TYR A 231 4.38 -22.92 -12.67
C TYR A 231 4.05 -23.92 -13.78
N PRO A 232 4.67 -25.12 -13.76
CA PRO A 232 4.21 -26.21 -14.63
C PRO A 232 2.77 -26.58 -14.29
N LYS A 233 2.04 -27.08 -15.28
CA LYS A 233 0.67 -27.56 -15.11
C LYS A 233 0.64 -29.07 -14.98
N GLY A 234 -0.19 -29.58 -14.08
CA GLY A 234 -0.50 -31.00 -13.96
C GLY A 234 -1.46 -31.48 -15.04
N ALA A 235 -1.76 -32.78 -15.02
CA ALA A 235 -2.67 -33.42 -15.98
C ALA A 235 -4.10 -32.85 -15.91
N ASP A 236 -4.51 -32.30 -14.76
CA ASP A 236 -5.80 -31.63 -14.55
C ASP A 236 -5.80 -30.13 -14.96
N GLY A 237 -4.69 -29.65 -15.53
CA GLY A 237 -4.51 -28.26 -15.94
C GLY A 237 -4.22 -27.28 -14.79
N ARG A 238 -4.17 -27.74 -13.53
CA ARG A 238 -3.84 -26.90 -12.37
C ARG A 238 -2.34 -26.69 -12.25
N ALA A 239 -1.94 -25.57 -11.66
CA ALA A 239 -0.54 -25.31 -11.37
C ALA A 239 -0.01 -26.31 -10.32
N ILE A 240 1.14 -26.92 -10.60
CA ILE A 240 1.90 -27.68 -9.61
C ILE A 240 2.77 -26.68 -8.88
N THR A 241 2.41 -26.36 -7.63
CA THR A 241 3.14 -25.39 -6.80
C THR A 241 4.45 -25.96 -6.28
N ASP A 242 5.36 -25.08 -5.88
CA ASP A 242 6.67 -25.39 -5.33
C ASP A 242 6.88 -24.51 -4.09
N PRO A 243 6.97 -25.08 -2.88
CA PRO A 243 7.11 -24.30 -1.64
C PRO A 243 8.29 -23.31 -1.65
N ALA A 244 9.41 -23.67 -2.27
CA ALA A 244 10.58 -22.78 -2.33
C ALA A 244 10.32 -21.56 -3.21
N LYS A 245 9.65 -21.79 -4.36
CA LYS A 245 9.22 -20.71 -5.24
C LYS A 245 8.12 -19.85 -4.61
N ASP A 246 7.18 -20.46 -3.90
CA ASP A 246 6.10 -19.76 -3.19
C ASP A 246 6.69 -18.80 -2.15
N ALA A 247 7.60 -19.28 -1.29
CA ALA A 247 8.26 -18.45 -0.28
C ALA A 247 9.05 -17.28 -0.89
N ARG A 248 9.72 -17.50 -2.02
CA ARG A 248 10.44 -16.44 -2.74
C ARG A 248 9.48 -15.38 -3.29
N LEU A 249 8.34 -15.79 -3.86
CA LEU A 249 7.34 -14.88 -4.41
C LEU A 249 6.58 -14.14 -3.31
N GLU A 250 6.30 -14.79 -2.19
CA GLU A 250 5.72 -14.14 -1.00
C GLU A 250 6.65 -13.05 -0.47
N LYS A 251 7.96 -13.33 -0.32
CA LYS A 251 8.92 -12.29 0.08
C LYS A 251 8.93 -11.12 -0.90
N LEU A 252 8.87 -11.41 -2.20
CA LEU A 252 8.79 -10.37 -3.22
C LEU A 252 7.50 -9.55 -3.13
N HIS A 253 6.38 -10.19 -2.78
CA HIS A 253 5.08 -9.54 -2.56
C HIS A 253 5.14 -8.56 -1.38
N TRP A 254 5.71 -8.95 -0.23
CA TRP A 254 5.93 -8.05 0.90
C TRP A 254 6.79 -6.82 0.53
N GLN A 255 7.83 -7.03 -0.27
CA GLN A 255 8.71 -5.96 -0.75
C GLN A 255 8.01 -4.96 -1.69
N THR A 256 6.83 -5.30 -2.24
CA THR A 256 6.11 -4.36 -3.12
C THR A 256 5.61 -3.12 -2.38
N ALA A 257 5.44 -3.17 -1.05
CA ALA A 257 5.09 -1.99 -0.25
C ALA A 257 6.23 -0.95 -0.24
N ALA A 258 7.45 -1.39 0.06
CA ALA A 258 8.63 -0.51 0.04
C ALA A 258 8.92 -0.02 -1.39
N ALA A 259 8.74 -0.88 -2.40
CA ALA A 259 8.88 -0.49 -3.80
C ALA A 259 7.86 0.59 -4.21
N LEU A 260 6.60 0.48 -3.78
CA LEU A 260 5.57 1.50 -4.03
C LEU A 260 5.96 2.82 -3.34
N GLN A 261 6.43 2.78 -2.09
CA GLN A 261 6.87 3.98 -1.38
C GLN A 261 8.03 4.68 -2.11
N VAL A 262 9.00 3.93 -2.63
CA VAL A 262 10.11 4.45 -3.43
C VAL A 262 9.62 5.09 -4.73
N LEU A 263 8.68 4.44 -5.43
CA LEU A 263 8.09 4.96 -6.67
C LEU A 263 7.40 6.31 -6.46
N LEU A 264 6.63 6.45 -5.38
CA LEU A 264 5.92 7.67 -5.03
C LEU A 264 6.88 8.77 -4.56
N ALA A 265 7.83 8.44 -3.69
CA ALA A 265 8.84 9.36 -3.18
C ALA A 265 9.74 9.96 -4.29
N ASN A 266 9.86 9.28 -5.42
CA ASN A 266 10.63 9.72 -6.59
C ASN A 266 9.75 10.21 -7.74
N ALA A 267 8.50 10.59 -7.47
CA ALA A 267 7.59 11.06 -8.51
C ALA A 267 8.11 12.31 -9.24
N LYS A 268 8.01 12.28 -10.58
CA LYS A 268 8.46 13.31 -11.51
C LYS A 268 7.44 13.47 -12.64
N THR A 269 7.38 14.65 -13.22
CA THR A 269 6.65 14.96 -14.46
C THR A 269 7.34 14.41 -15.68
#